data_AF-A0A832J9Y1-F1
#
_entry.id   AF-A0A832J9Y1-F1
#
_cell.length_a   1.000
_cell.length_b   1.000
_cell.length_c   1.000
_cell.angle_alpha   90.00
_cell.angle_beta   90.00
_cell.angle_gamma   90.00
#
_symmetry.space_group_name_H-M   'P 1'
#
loop_
_entity.id
_entity.type
_entity.pdbx_description
1 polymer ?
#
loop_
_entity_poly.entity_id
_entity_poly.type
_entity_poly.pdbx_seq_one_letter_code
_entity_poly.pdbx_strand_id
1 'polypeptide(L)'
;MSEQKHRYLIITELFLPTKGGTAVWFDEVYRRIGGKEIHIVTADVPGGKEYDASHANTVHRLSLKRHWWLKPESLGMYAKFFFKCLGLVMTHKFDAIHAGRVLPEGLVGWLVARLSGKRIIIYAHGEEITTWRQSGKFKAMVFAYRHADQVV
;
A
#
# COMPACT_ATOMS: atom_id res chain seq x y z
N MET A 1 5.37 -31.20 -0.13
CA MET A 1 5.69 -29.79 -0.41
C MET A 1 4.80 -28.94 0.49
N SER A 2 5.36 -28.27 1.50
CA SER A 2 4.61 -27.29 2.28
C SER A 2 4.19 -26.17 1.34
N GLU A 3 2.87 -25.95 1.21
CA GLU A 3 2.31 -24.81 0.50
C GLU A 3 2.92 -23.52 1.10
N GLN A 4 3.70 -22.78 0.31
CA GLN A 4 4.32 -21.52 0.74
C GLN A 4 3.19 -20.51 0.96
N LYS A 5 2.76 -20.34 2.22
CA LYS A 5 1.68 -19.44 2.58
C LYS A 5 2.22 -18.01 2.65
N HIS A 6 1.98 -17.24 1.60
CA HIS A 6 2.37 -15.83 1.53
C HIS A 6 1.47 -14.96 2.43
N ARG A 7 2.04 -14.30 3.44
CA ARG A 7 1.29 -13.42 4.36
C ARG A 7 1.83 -12.01 4.25
N TYR A 8 1.20 -11.22 3.40
CA TYR A 8 1.65 -9.86 3.10
C TYR A 8 0.58 -8.84 3.47
N LEU A 9 1.05 -7.70 3.98
CA LEU A 9 0.23 -6.50 4.08
C LEU A 9 0.55 -5.58 2.92
N ILE A 10 -0.40 -5.41 2.01
CA ILE A 10 -0.27 -4.55 0.84
C ILE A 10 -0.90 -3.20 1.13
N ILE A 11 -0.18 -2.13 0.85
CA ILE A 11 -0.66 -0.76 1.01
C ILE A 11 -0.66 -0.13 -0.39
N THR A 12 -1.84 0.18 -0.92
CA THR A 12 -1.93 0.80 -2.24
C THR A 12 -3.16 1.69 -2.38
N GLU A 13 -3.03 2.93 -2.84
CA GLU A 13 -4.19 3.77 -3.18
C GLU A 13 -4.90 3.27 -4.45
N LEU A 14 -4.16 2.59 -5.35
CA LEU A 14 -4.64 2.20 -6.67
C LEU A 14 -4.90 0.69 -6.74
N PHE A 15 -6.18 0.32 -6.63
CA PHE A 15 -6.62 -1.07 -6.76
C PHE A 15 -7.92 -1.16 -7.56
N LEU A 16 -8.17 -2.31 -8.20
CA LEU A 16 -9.42 -2.51 -8.96
C LEU A 16 -10.64 -2.28 -8.05
N PRO A 17 -11.76 -1.75 -8.57
CA PRO A 17 -12.07 -1.43 -9.97
C PRO A 17 -11.57 -0.05 -10.48
N THR A 18 -10.58 0.57 -9.82
CA THR A 18 -9.96 1.81 -10.32
C THR A 18 -9.30 1.61 -11.68
N LYS A 19 -9.43 2.59 -12.58
CA LYS A 19 -8.75 2.56 -13.88
C LYS A 19 -7.25 2.79 -13.72
N GLY A 20 -6.44 1.97 -14.38
CA GLY A 20 -5.00 2.18 -14.50
C GLY A 20 -4.20 0.87 -14.53
N GLY A 21 -3.06 0.88 -15.23
CA GLY A 21 -2.19 -0.29 -15.36
C GLY A 21 -1.69 -0.79 -14.00
N THR A 22 -1.33 0.11 -13.09
CA THR A 22 -0.94 -0.23 -11.71
C THR A 22 -2.04 -1.00 -10.98
N ALA A 23 -3.29 -0.52 -11.02
CA ALA A 23 -4.40 -1.18 -10.32
C ALA A 23 -4.66 -2.60 -10.84
N VAL A 24 -4.63 -2.79 -12.16
CA VAL A 24 -4.78 -4.11 -12.80
C VAL A 24 -3.62 -5.04 -12.44
N TRP A 25 -2.39 -4.54 -12.51
CA TRP A 25 -1.20 -5.32 -12.22
C TRP A 25 -1.17 -5.79 -10.76
N PHE A 26 -1.47 -4.90 -9.81
CA PHE A 26 -1.56 -5.26 -8.39
C PHE A 26 -2.63 -6.32 -8.14
N ASP A 27 -3.82 -6.18 -8.70
CA ASP A 27 -4.87 -7.20 -8.57
C ASP A 27 -4.41 -8.56 -9.09
N GLU A 28 -3.90 -8.60 -10.33
CA GLU A 28 -3.48 -9.83 -10.98
C GLU A 28 -2.35 -10.55 -10.23
N VAL A 29 -1.34 -9.80 -9.77
CA VAL A 29 -0.22 -10.38 -9.02
C VAL A 29 -0.70 -10.98 -7.71
N TYR A 30 -1.41 -10.21 -6.88
CA TYR A 30 -1.83 -10.68 -5.57
C TYR A 30 -2.98 -11.69 -5.64
N ARG A 31 -3.74 -11.74 -6.74
CA ARG A 31 -4.68 -12.83 -7.00
C ARG A 31 -3.97 -14.16 -7.27
N ARG A 32 -2.83 -14.13 -7.97
CA ARG A 32 -2.06 -15.34 -8.36
C ARG A 32 -1.18 -15.88 -7.24
N ILE A 33 -0.52 -15.02 -6.47
CA ILE A 33 0.35 -15.45 -5.35
C ILE A 33 -0.41 -15.59 -4.03
N GLY A 34 -1.71 -15.25 -4.03
CA GLY A 34 -2.46 -14.96 -2.82
C GLY A 34 -3.30 -16.08 -2.23
N GLY A 35 -4.11 -15.65 -1.27
CA GLY A 35 -4.93 -16.44 -0.35
C GLY A 35 -5.35 -15.55 0.82
N LYS A 36 -6.26 -16.00 1.69
CA LYS A 36 -6.89 -15.17 2.74
C LYS A 36 -5.92 -14.48 3.73
N GLU A 37 -4.66 -14.88 3.75
CA GLU A 37 -3.61 -14.29 4.60
C GLU A 37 -2.97 -13.03 4.00
N ILE A 38 -3.23 -12.71 2.73
CA ILE A 38 -2.84 -11.43 2.14
C ILE A 38 -3.93 -10.41 2.45
N HIS A 39 -3.52 -9.30 3.05
CA HIS A 39 -4.40 -8.19 3.39
C HIS A 39 -4.03 -6.99 2.51
N ILE A 40 -5.00 -6.45 1.78
CA ILE A 40 -4.80 -5.30 0.88
C ILE A 40 -5.52 -4.11 1.48
N VAL A 41 -4.80 -3.06 1.86
CA VAL A 41 -5.35 -1.79 2.33
C VAL A 41 -5.36 -0.81 1.16
N THR A 42 -6.55 -0.36 0.76
CA THR A 42 -6.71 0.46 -0.44
C THR A 42 -7.80 1.52 -0.35
N ALA A 43 -7.87 2.39 -1.36
CA ALA A 43 -8.89 3.42 -1.46
C ALA A 43 -10.28 2.81 -1.70
N ASP A 44 -11.27 3.39 -1.04
CA ASP A 44 -12.68 3.15 -1.31
C ASP A 44 -13.09 3.82 -2.63
N VAL A 45 -13.72 3.04 -3.50
CA VAL A 45 -14.13 3.47 -4.84
C VAL A 45 -15.49 2.87 -5.19
N PRO A 46 -16.29 3.51 -6.07
CA PRO A 46 -17.54 2.95 -6.55
C PRO A 46 -17.35 1.54 -7.14
N GLY A 47 -18.20 0.59 -6.75
CA GLY A 47 -18.09 -0.82 -7.17
C GLY A 47 -17.02 -1.64 -6.43
N GLY A 48 -16.28 -1.03 -5.49
CA GLY A 48 -15.18 -1.68 -4.78
C GLY A 48 -15.63 -2.87 -3.94
N LYS A 49 -16.74 -2.73 -3.21
CA LYS A 49 -17.24 -3.80 -2.32
C LYS A 49 -17.75 -5.00 -3.11
N GLU A 50 -18.45 -4.74 -4.22
CA GLU A 50 -18.98 -5.76 -5.11
C GLU A 50 -17.83 -6.56 -5.74
N TYR A 51 -16.77 -5.86 -6.15
CA TYR A 51 -15.57 -6.48 -6.69
C TYR A 51 -14.84 -7.34 -5.63
N ASP A 52 -14.68 -6.80 -4.42
CA ASP A 52 -13.96 -7.45 -3.32
C ASP A 52 -14.66 -8.72 -2.81
N ALA A 53 -15.97 -8.84 -2.99
CA ALA A 53 -16.76 -9.98 -2.50
C ALA A 53 -16.27 -11.34 -3.04
N SER A 54 -15.69 -11.33 -4.24
CA SER A 54 -15.13 -12.53 -4.89
C SER A 54 -13.60 -12.63 -4.79
N HIS A 55 -12.94 -11.66 -4.14
CA HIS A 55 -11.49 -11.60 -4.12
C HIS A 55 -10.89 -12.67 -3.20
N ALA A 56 -9.83 -13.34 -3.64
CA ALA A 56 -9.13 -14.36 -2.84
C ALA A 56 -8.42 -13.82 -1.59
N ASN A 57 -8.27 -12.50 -1.49
CA ASN A 57 -7.50 -11.80 -0.47
C ASN A 57 -8.44 -10.95 0.39
N THR A 58 -7.99 -10.59 1.59
CA THR A 58 -8.77 -9.73 2.47
C THR A 58 -8.53 -8.26 2.10
N VAL A 59 -9.51 -7.62 1.45
CA VAL A 59 -9.41 -6.21 1.03
C VAL A 59 -10.04 -5.28 2.08
N HIS A 60 -9.31 -4.23 2.45
CA HIS A 60 -9.69 -3.20 3.41
C HIS A 60 -9.79 -1.85 2.69
N ARG A 61 -11.01 -1.43 2.38
CA ARG A 61 -11.30 -0.14 1.71
C ARG A 61 -11.33 1.00 2.72
N LEU A 62 -10.57 2.06 2.45
CA LEU A 62 -10.49 3.27 3.26
C LEU A 62 -11.05 4.48 2.51
N SER A 63 -11.87 5.30 3.18
CA SER A 63 -12.31 6.57 2.60
C SER A 63 -11.18 7.59 2.65
N LEU A 64 -10.43 7.72 1.56
CA LEU A 64 -9.25 8.57 1.44
C LEU A 64 -9.62 9.91 0.79
N LYS A 65 -10.36 10.74 1.53
CA LYS A 65 -10.68 12.11 1.09
C LYS A 65 -9.51 13.04 1.35
N ARG A 66 -9.14 13.84 0.34
CA ARG A 66 -8.24 14.99 0.53
C ARG A 66 -9.05 16.15 1.07
N HIS A 67 -8.53 16.81 2.10
CA HIS A 67 -9.20 17.94 2.73
C HIS A 67 -8.43 19.21 2.40
N TRP A 68 -9.01 20.06 1.57
CA TRP A 68 -8.40 21.32 1.09
C TRP A 68 -7.95 22.27 2.22
N TRP A 69 -8.54 22.15 3.41
CA TRP A 69 -8.24 22.97 4.58
C TRP A 69 -7.13 22.37 5.47
N LEU A 70 -6.75 21.11 5.26
CA LEU A 70 -5.63 20.48 5.95
C LEU A 70 -4.37 20.71 5.12
N LYS A 71 -3.25 21.14 5.72
CA LYS A 71 -1.98 21.25 5.00
C LYS A 71 -0.94 20.32 5.65
N PRO A 72 -0.40 19.33 4.90
CA PRO A 72 -0.78 18.95 3.54
C PRO A 72 -2.16 18.28 3.50
N GLU A 73 -2.90 18.50 2.41
CA GLU A 73 -4.31 18.04 2.22
C GLU A 73 -4.44 16.51 2.27
N SER A 74 -3.32 15.83 2.07
CA SER A 74 -3.18 14.38 2.15
C SER A 74 -2.88 13.86 3.56
N LEU A 75 -2.60 14.70 4.57
CA LEU A 75 -2.16 14.21 5.88
C LEU A 75 -3.17 13.23 6.51
N GLY A 76 -4.46 13.49 6.36
CA GLY A 76 -5.52 12.57 6.79
C GLY A 76 -5.47 11.21 6.09
N MET A 77 -5.07 11.17 4.82
CA MET A 77 -4.86 9.92 4.07
C MET A 77 -3.68 9.12 4.63
N TYR A 78 -2.55 9.77 4.90
CA TYR A 78 -1.37 9.13 5.52
C TYR A 78 -1.73 8.55 6.89
N ALA A 79 -2.43 9.32 7.72
CA ALA A 79 -2.87 8.86 9.04
C ALA A 79 -3.81 7.66 8.96
N LYS A 80 -4.79 7.67 8.03
CA LYS A 80 -5.71 6.55 7.84
C LYS A 80 -5.00 5.28 7.41
N PHE A 81 -4.10 5.36 6.43
CA PHE A 81 -3.27 4.21 6.07
C PHE A 81 -2.44 3.73 7.26
N PHE A 82 -1.79 4.66 7.97
CA PHE A 82 -0.92 4.32 9.10
C PHE A 82 -1.67 3.57 10.20
N PHE A 83 -2.75 4.12 10.74
CA PHE A 83 -3.49 3.50 11.83
C PHE A 83 -4.12 2.17 11.42
N LYS A 84 -4.66 2.07 10.19
CA LYS A 84 -5.22 0.81 9.70
C LYS A 84 -4.14 -0.25 9.56
N CYS A 85 -3.02 0.08 8.94
CA CYS A 85 -1.92 -0.85 8.71
C CYS A 85 -1.27 -1.27 10.04
N LEU A 86 -1.01 -0.34 10.95
CA LEU A 86 -0.48 -0.64 12.27
C LEU A 86 -1.42 -1.59 13.04
N GLY A 87 -2.73 -1.30 13.05
CA GLY A 87 -3.73 -2.18 13.66
C GLY A 87 -3.71 -3.59 13.08
N LEU A 88 -3.59 -3.72 11.75
CA LEU A 88 -3.49 -5.02 11.09
C LEU A 88 -2.20 -5.76 11.47
N VAL A 89 -1.04 -5.09 11.46
CA VAL A 89 0.23 -5.75 11.79
C VAL A 89 0.30 -6.17 13.26
N MET A 90 -0.41 -5.48 14.15
CA MET A 90 -0.53 -5.88 15.56
C MET A 90 -1.48 -7.06 15.79
N THR A 91 -2.45 -7.28 14.90
CA THR A 91 -3.51 -8.30 15.06
C THR A 91 -3.30 -9.54 14.20
N HIS A 92 -2.52 -9.44 13.13
CA HIS A 92 -2.26 -10.53 12.18
C HIS A 92 -0.76 -10.76 11.99
N LYS A 93 -0.39 -11.98 11.57
CA LYS A 93 1.00 -12.34 11.28
C LYS A 93 1.32 -12.05 9.82
N PHE A 94 2.07 -10.99 9.57
CA PHE A 94 2.65 -10.71 8.25
C PHE A 94 4.14 -10.98 8.22
N ASP A 95 4.62 -11.44 7.06
CA ASP A 95 6.02 -11.67 6.77
C ASP A 95 6.69 -10.41 6.20
N ALA A 96 5.95 -9.63 5.40
CA ALA A 96 6.41 -8.36 4.84
C ALA A 96 5.24 -7.40 4.57
N ILE A 97 5.59 -6.12 4.45
CA ILE A 97 4.72 -5.04 4.01
C ILE A 97 5.13 -4.66 2.60
N HIS A 98 4.18 -4.57 1.68
CA HIS A 98 4.42 -4.17 0.29
C HIS A 98 3.70 -2.85 0.03
N ALA A 99 4.44 -1.82 -0.35
CA ALA A 99 3.89 -0.53 -0.73
C ALA A 99 3.81 -0.43 -2.25
N GLY A 100 2.62 -0.14 -2.77
CA GLY A 100 2.39 -0.10 -4.21
C GLY A 100 3.08 1.05 -4.93
N ARG A 101 3.36 2.13 -4.20
CA ARG A 101 4.03 3.34 -4.66
C ARG A 101 4.92 3.88 -3.56
N VAL A 102 5.84 4.75 -3.92
CA VAL A 102 6.76 5.36 -2.95
C VAL A 102 6.09 6.34 -1.98
N LEU A 103 5.10 7.13 -2.44
CA LEU A 103 4.27 7.98 -1.57
C LEU A 103 2.80 7.89 -2.03
N PRO A 104 1.83 7.88 -1.09
CA PRO A 104 2.02 7.90 0.37
C PRO A 104 2.45 6.55 0.95
N GLU A 105 2.24 5.47 0.19
CA GLU A 105 2.26 4.08 0.67
C GLU A 105 3.63 3.65 1.19
N GLY A 106 4.71 3.97 0.47
CA GLY A 106 6.08 3.62 0.85
C GLY A 106 6.51 4.27 2.16
N LEU A 107 6.19 5.55 2.36
CA LEU A 107 6.51 6.23 3.63
C LEU A 107 5.70 5.68 4.80
N VAL A 108 4.40 5.44 4.60
CA VAL A 108 3.54 4.85 5.64
C VAL A 108 3.99 3.42 5.96
N GLY A 109 4.22 2.61 4.93
CA GLY A 109 4.68 1.23 5.05
C GLY A 109 6.03 1.13 5.75
N TRP A 110 6.97 2.04 5.44
CA TRP A 110 8.23 2.16 6.16
C TRP A 110 8.01 2.41 7.65
N LEU A 111 7.17 3.38 8.02
CA LEU A 111 6.93 3.70 9.43
C LEU A 111 6.31 2.51 10.18
N VAL A 112 5.29 1.87 9.58
CA VAL A 112 4.66 0.67 10.16
C VAL A 112 5.68 -0.47 10.29
N ALA A 113 6.51 -0.70 9.28
CA ALA A 113 7.55 -1.72 9.28
C ALA A 113 8.55 -1.53 10.43
N ARG A 114 9.01 -0.29 10.65
CA ARG A 114 9.94 0.02 11.75
C ARG A 114 9.33 -0.18 13.13
N LEU A 115 8.06 0.18 13.32
CA LEU A 115 7.37 -0.01 14.60
C LEU A 115 7.06 -1.47 14.90
N SER A 116 6.95 -2.31 13.86
CA SER A 116 6.52 -3.71 13.99
C SER A 116 7.63 -4.74 13.71
N GLY A 117 8.85 -4.29 13.40
CA GLY A 117 9.97 -5.16 13.05
C GLY A 117 9.74 -5.97 11.76
N LYS A 118 8.95 -5.44 10.81
CA LYS A 118 8.66 -6.10 9.53
C LYS A 118 9.56 -5.58 8.42
N ARG A 119 9.72 -6.38 7.37
CA ARG A 119 10.36 -5.93 6.13
C ARG A 119 9.40 -5.10 5.30
N ILE A 120 9.91 -4.08 4.61
CA ILE A 120 9.17 -3.23 3.68
C ILE A 120 9.74 -3.35 2.27
N ILE A 121 8.87 -3.70 1.32
CA ILE A 121 9.13 -3.75 -0.12
C ILE A 121 8.38 -2.59 -0.76
N ILE A 122 9.05 -1.76 -1.54
CA ILE A 122 8.43 -0.61 -2.22
C ILE A 122 8.50 -0.83 -3.73
N TYR A 123 7.34 -0.81 -4.39
CA TYR A 123 7.27 -0.85 -5.84
C TYR A 123 7.53 0.55 -6.41
N ALA A 124 8.45 0.61 -7.36
CA ALA A 124 8.78 1.82 -8.10
C ALA A 124 7.97 1.88 -9.39
N HIS A 125 7.40 3.05 -9.69
CA HIS A 125 6.90 3.33 -11.03
C HIS A 125 7.68 4.50 -11.67
N GLY A 126 7.78 4.46 -12.99
CA GLY A 126 8.55 5.45 -13.74
C GLY A 126 7.97 6.86 -13.64
N GLU A 127 6.67 6.98 -13.40
CA GLU A 127 5.98 8.26 -13.27
C GLU A 127 6.53 9.06 -12.08
N GLU A 128 6.61 8.49 -10.87
CA GLU A 128 7.05 9.24 -9.69
C GLU A 128 8.53 9.64 -9.79
N ILE A 129 9.38 8.73 -10.29
CA ILE A 129 10.82 8.96 -10.42
C ILE A 129 11.12 10.12 -11.38
N THR A 130 10.38 10.22 -12.49
CA THR A 130 10.66 11.21 -13.53
C THR A 130 10.00 12.56 -13.29
N THR A 131 8.83 12.57 -12.63
CA THR A 131 7.97 13.76 -12.50
C THR A 131 8.10 14.48 -11.15
N TRP A 132 8.46 13.80 -10.06
CA TRP A 132 8.48 14.42 -8.73
C TRP A 132 9.79 15.15 -8.44
N ARG A 133 9.90 16.36 -9.01
CA ARG A 133 11.08 17.22 -8.86
C ARG A 133 10.93 18.30 -7.79
N GLN A 134 9.76 18.45 -7.16
CA GLN A 134 9.59 19.40 -6.05
C GLN A 134 10.41 18.95 -4.84
N SER A 135 11.17 19.86 -4.25
CA SER A 135 12.20 19.54 -3.23
C SER A 135 11.69 18.70 -2.06
N GLY A 136 10.48 18.98 -1.54
CA GLY A 136 9.89 18.23 -0.43
C GLY A 136 9.49 16.79 -0.82
N LYS A 137 8.73 16.64 -1.91
CA LYS A 137 8.29 15.32 -2.41
C LYS A 137 9.47 14.47 -2.86
N PHE A 138 10.46 15.08 -3.51
CA PHE A 138 11.68 14.41 -3.92
C PHE A 138 12.47 13.87 -2.71
N LYS A 139 12.67 14.70 -1.67
CA LYS A 139 13.32 14.26 -0.42
C LYS A 139 12.58 13.12 0.26
N ALA A 140 11.25 13.19 0.34
CA ALA A 140 10.42 12.14 0.93
C ALA A 140 10.48 10.83 0.10
N MET A 141 10.48 10.92 -1.23
CA MET A 141 10.64 9.80 -2.12
C MET A 141 12.02 9.13 -1.95
N VAL A 142 13.10 9.92 -1.99
CA VAL A 142 14.46 9.43 -1.77
C VAL A 142 14.58 8.79 -0.38
N PHE A 143 14.00 9.42 0.64
CA PHE A 143 13.97 8.85 1.99
C PHE A 143 13.30 7.49 2.00
N ALA A 144 12.08 7.37 1.45
CA ALA A 144 11.35 6.10 1.45
C ALA A 144 12.11 4.99 0.70
N TYR A 145 12.64 5.28 -0.50
CA TYR A 145 13.43 4.29 -1.25
C TYR A 145 14.72 3.87 -0.54
N ARG A 146 15.47 4.82 0.05
CA ARG A 146 16.72 4.51 0.75
C ARG A 146 16.54 3.67 2.02
N HIS A 147 15.35 3.67 2.59
CA HIS A 147 15.04 2.94 3.81
C HIS A 147 14.16 1.71 3.59
N ALA A 148 13.82 1.42 2.33
CA ALA A 148 13.19 0.17 1.94
C ALA A 148 14.18 -1.00 2.11
N ASP A 149 13.70 -2.16 2.52
CA ASP A 149 14.53 -3.38 2.52
C ASP A 149 14.73 -3.90 1.09
N GLN A 150 13.77 -3.61 0.20
CA GLN A 150 13.84 -3.92 -1.22
C GLN A 150 13.00 -2.94 -2.03
N VAL A 151 13.50 -2.58 -3.22
CA VAL A 151 12.76 -1.83 -4.24
C VAL A 151 12.56 -2.76 -5.44
N VAL A 152 11.34 -2.80 -5.97
CA VAL A 152 10.97 -3.61 -7.14
C VAL A 152 10.53 -2.71 -8.28
#